data_AF-A0A326GSD2-F1
#
_entry.id   AF-A0A326GSD2-F1
#
_cell.length_a   1.000
_cell.length_b   1.000
_cell.length_c   1.000
_cell.angle_alpha   90.00
_cell.angle_beta   90.00
_cell.angle_gamma   90.00
#
_symmetry.space_group_name_H-M   'P 1'
#
loop_
_entity.id
_entity.type
_entity.pdbx_description
1 polymer ?
#
loop_
_entity_poly.entity_id
_entity_poly.type
_entity_poly.pdbx_seq_one_letter_code
_entity_poly.pdbx_strand_id
1 'polypeptide(L)'
;MHAQWPNSGAGAAPTTRVDVPVGGCGMNLAEARQFAQQWRISEDLDADPDDEAASRAALVLERYFAQCSFAGEDWFGVKPRFGFFDDGKSPNAFATPFPLFGNRADVDGTVVFGRRLLAQQLQRGNAAFAAIMVIVAHEYAHAYQFRQRRGGKCPEIELEADFLAGWSLACEAGKRQGRRLSVDLASSAATMFEFGSYDFNNPSFHGTPEQRRDALLAGYRAGDSGMSLADAYRTSIRSTA
;
A
#
# COMPACT_ATOMS: atom_id res chain seq x y z
N MET A 1 -25.45 -12.89 -31.19
CA MET A 1 -25.48 -11.41 -31.38
C MET A 1 -25.39 -10.78 -30.01
N HIS A 2 -24.53 -9.77 -29.89
CA HIS A 2 -23.93 -9.25 -28.65
C HIS A 2 -24.94 -8.79 -27.59
N ALA A 3 -24.75 -9.25 -26.35
CA ALA A 3 -25.38 -8.66 -25.17
C ALA A 3 -24.59 -7.39 -24.78
N GLN A 4 -25.24 -6.24 -24.94
CA GLN A 4 -24.75 -4.95 -24.49
C GLN A 4 -24.84 -4.84 -22.96
N TRP A 5 -23.73 -4.48 -22.34
CA TRP A 5 -23.69 -4.07 -20.93
C TRP A 5 -24.32 -2.66 -20.80
N PRO A 6 -25.12 -2.41 -19.76
CA PRO A 6 -25.67 -1.07 -19.54
C PRO A 6 -24.55 -0.11 -19.11
N ASN A 7 -24.40 0.98 -19.88
CA ASN A 7 -23.69 2.18 -19.49
C ASN A 7 -24.27 2.69 -18.16
N SER A 8 -23.56 2.48 -17.06
CA SER A 8 -23.75 3.27 -15.86
C SER A 8 -22.94 4.55 -16.04
N GLY A 9 -23.66 5.67 -16.02
CA GLY A 9 -23.13 6.98 -16.36
C GLY A 9 -21.94 7.39 -15.53
N ALA A 10 -21.05 8.15 -16.16
CA ALA A 10 -20.05 8.96 -15.51
C ALA A 10 -20.72 9.93 -14.54
N GLY A 11 -20.90 9.52 -13.29
CA GLY A 11 -21.04 10.44 -12.18
C GLY A 11 -19.69 11.11 -11.99
N ALA A 12 -19.60 12.41 -12.29
CA ALA A 12 -18.42 13.20 -11.98
C ALA A 12 -18.03 12.98 -10.51
N ALA A 13 -16.84 12.42 -10.29
CA ALA A 13 -16.29 12.25 -8.95
C ALA A 13 -16.21 13.63 -8.27
N PRO A 14 -16.55 13.76 -6.98
CA PRO A 14 -16.52 15.05 -6.30
C PRO A 14 -15.10 15.60 -6.34
N THR A 15 -14.92 16.76 -6.97
CA THR A 15 -13.64 17.43 -7.26
C THR A 15 -12.96 18.07 -6.03
N THR A 16 -13.42 17.75 -4.83
CA THR A 16 -12.77 18.18 -3.58
C THR A 16 -12.21 16.96 -2.87
N ARG A 17 -10.90 16.72 -3.07
CA ARG A 17 -10.08 15.83 -2.22
C ARG A 17 -10.07 16.48 -0.82
N VAL A 18 -10.79 15.88 0.13
CA VAL A 18 -10.95 16.42 1.48
C VAL A 18 -9.75 16.00 2.31
N ASP A 19 -9.27 16.92 3.13
CA ASP A 19 -8.21 16.67 4.09
C ASP A 19 -8.71 15.66 5.14
N VAL A 20 -8.17 14.46 5.14
CA VAL A 20 -8.51 13.42 6.13
C VAL A 20 -7.37 13.42 7.14
N PRO A 21 -7.64 13.47 8.46
CA PRO A 21 -6.60 13.30 9.47
C PRO A 21 -5.93 11.96 9.24
N VAL A 22 -4.64 12.00 9.01
CA VAL A 22 -3.81 10.82 8.80
C VAL A 22 -2.57 10.94 9.67
N GLY A 23 -2.14 9.82 10.20
CA GLY A 23 -0.91 9.65 10.95
C GLY A 23 -0.30 8.32 10.51
N GLY A 24 0.96 8.11 10.85
CA GLY A 24 1.69 6.92 10.37
C GLY A 24 2.09 7.06 8.90
N CYS A 25 1.63 6.14 8.06
CA CYS A 25 1.92 6.08 6.63
C CYS A 25 1.05 7.04 5.80
N GLY A 26 -0.06 7.56 6.32
CA GLY A 26 -0.91 8.51 5.59
C GLY A 26 -0.45 9.98 5.75
N MET A 27 -0.47 10.77 4.67
CA MET A 27 -0.23 12.23 4.69
C MET A 27 -1.43 13.07 4.25
N ASN A 28 -1.76 14.06 5.08
CA ASN A 28 -2.80 15.05 4.85
C ASN A 28 -2.30 16.09 3.83
N LEU A 29 -3.11 17.08 3.43
CA LEU A 29 -2.71 18.04 2.39
C LEU A 29 -1.50 18.88 2.80
N ALA A 30 -1.45 19.32 4.05
CA ALA A 30 -0.35 20.15 4.55
C ALA A 30 0.94 19.34 4.61
N GLU A 31 0.88 18.11 5.14
CA GLU A 31 2.00 17.16 5.20
C GLU A 31 2.50 16.79 3.80
N ALA A 32 1.59 16.47 2.88
CA ALA A 32 1.90 16.16 1.48
C ALA A 32 2.62 17.33 0.78
N ARG A 33 2.18 18.56 1.02
CA ARG A 33 2.83 19.77 0.47
C ARG A 33 4.21 19.99 1.05
N GLN A 34 4.36 19.85 2.37
CA GLN A 34 5.65 19.96 3.03
C GLN A 34 6.61 18.88 2.53
N PHE A 35 6.13 17.64 2.41
CA PHE A 35 6.88 16.52 1.88
C PHE A 35 7.39 16.80 0.46
N ALA A 36 6.52 17.26 -0.45
CA ALA A 36 6.90 17.58 -1.82
C ALA A 36 7.87 18.76 -1.95
N GLN A 37 7.91 19.68 -0.97
CA GLN A 37 8.89 20.77 -0.92
C GLN A 37 10.25 20.29 -0.40
N GLN A 38 10.24 19.32 0.52
CA GLN A 38 11.44 18.82 1.17
C GLN A 38 12.14 17.73 0.34
N TRP A 39 11.38 16.89 -0.36
CA TRP A 39 11.89 15.68 -1.01
C TRP A 39 11.72 15.73 -2.52
N ARG A 40 12.78 15.34 -3.23
CA ARG A 40 12.69 15.07 -4.66
C ARG A 40 12.06 13.69 -4.86
N ILE A 41 10.93 13.65 -5.56
CA ILE A 41 10.22 12.42 -5.91
C ILE A 41 10.53 12.08 -7.38
N SER A 42 10.94 10.84 -7.64
CA SER A 42 11.09 10.28 -9.00
C SER A 42 9.97 9.27 -9.26
N GLU A 43 9.49 9.18 -10.50
CA GLU A 43 8.60 8.08 -10.91
C GLU A 43 9.39 6.79 -11.20
N ASP A 44 10.69 6.93 -11.42
CA ASP A 44 11.59 5.84 -11.73
C ASP A 44 12.34 5.39 -10.47
N LEU A 45 12.59 4.09 -10.38
CA LEU A 45 13.59 3.54 -9.46
C LEU A 45 14.98 3.87 -10.01
N ASP A 46 15.38 5.15 -9.97
CA ASP A 46 16.71 5.62 -10.38
C ASP A 46 17.79 4.64 -9.88
N ALA A 47 18.44 3.97 -10.83
CA ALA A 47 19.65 3.22 -10.60
C ALA A 47 20.85 4.11 -10.91
N ASP A 48 21.94 3.94 -10.17
CA ASP A 48 23.23 4.47 -10.61
C ASP A 48 23.69 3.66 -11.84
N PRO A 49 23.78 4.28 -13.03
CA PRO A 49 24.12 3.58 -14.27
C PRO A 49 25.56 3.05 -14.26
N ASP A 50 26.43 3.59 -13.41
CA ASP A 50 27.82 3.15 -13.26
C ASP A 50 27.97 2.05 -12.19
N ASP A 51 26.91 1.75 -11.42
CA ASP A 51 26.83 0.65 -10.46
C ASP A 51 25.90 -0.46 -10.98
N GLU A 52 26.51 -1.52 -11.54
CA GLU A 52 25.79 -2.68 -12.07
C GLU A 52 24.94 -3.38 -11.00
N ALA A 53 25.39 -3.45 -9.75
CA ALA A 53 24.65 -4.09 -8.68
C ALA A 53 23.40 -3.28 -8.32
N ALA A 54 23.52 -1.95 -8.24
CA ALA A 54 22.39 -1.05 -8.05
C ALA A 54 21.38 -1.15 -9.21
N SER A 55 21.87 -1.18 -10.45
CA SER A 55 21.05 -1.34 -11.66
C SER A 55 20.28 -2.66 -11.67
N ARG A 56 20.91 -3.78 -11.32
CA ARG A 56 20.23 -5.08 -11.21
C ARG A 56 19.19 -5.11 -10.09
N ALA A 57 19.50 -4.49 -8.94
CA ALA A 57 18.56 -4.39 -7.83
C ALA A 57 17.32 -3.56 -8.20
N ALA A 58 17.50 -2.44 -8.90
CA ALA A 58 16.41 -1.60 -9.40
C ALA A 58 15.51 -2.38 -10.37
N LEU A 59 16.08 -3.12 -11.32
CA LEU A 59 15.30 -3.94 -12.26
C LEU A 59 14.46 -5.03 -11.55
N VAL A 60 15.00 -5.66 -10.50
CA VAL A 60 14.24 -6.63 -9.70
C VAL A 60 13.09 -5.93 -8.96
N LEU A 61 13.35 -4.77 -8.36
CA LEU A 61 12.32 -3.97 -7.69
C LEU A 61 11.21 -3.57 -8.66
N GLU A 62 11.55 -3.00 -9.81
CA GLU A 62 10.58 -2.63 -10.84
C GLU A 62 9.67 -3.80 -11.22
N ARG A 63 10.25 -5.00 -11.39
CA ARG A 63 9.48 -6.21 -11.70
C ARG A 63 8.55 -6.61 -10.56
N TYR A 64 9.01 -6.54 -9.31
CA TYR A 64 8.17 -6.84 -8.15
C TYR A 64 7.05 -5.81 -8.00
N PHE A 65 7.37 -4.53 -8.13
CA PHE A 65 6.42 -3.44 -8.10
C PHE A 65 5.36 -3.57 -9.19
N ALA A 66 5.75 -3.75 -10.44
CA ALA A 66 4.81 -3.89 -11.55
C ALA A 66 3.82 -5.06 -11.33
N GLN A 67 4.27 -6.17 -10.74
CA GLN A 67 3.40 -7.30 -10.39
C GLN A 67 2.43 -6.95 -9.27
N CYS A 68 2.92 -6.31 -8.20
CA CYS A 68 2.11 -5.93 -7.04
C CYS A 68 1.12 -4.81 -7.38
N SER A 69 1.52 -3.86 -8.23
CA SER A 69 0.68 -2.73 -8.65
C SER A 69 -0.54 -3.20 -9.44
N PHE A 70 -0.33 -4.06 -10.45
CA PHE A 70 -1.45 -4.61 -11.22
C PHE A 70 -2.43 -5.40 -10.31
N ALA A 71 -1.90 -6.20 -9.40
CA ALA A 71 -2.68 -6.93 -8.40
C ALA A 71 -3.51 -5.99 -7.51
N GLY A 72 -2.90 -4.93 -6.99
CA GLY A 72 -3.56 -3.96 -6.14
C GLY A 72 -4.69 -3.22 -6.84
N GLU A 73 -4.49 -2.79 -8.10
CA GLU A 73 -5.53 -2.14 -8.90
C GLU A 73 -6.74 -3.06 -9.11
N ASP A 74 -6.50 -4.33 -9.43
CA ASP A 74 -7.56 -5.33 -9.64
C ASP A 74 -8.41 -5.52 -8.36
N TRP A 75 -7.76 -5.65 -7.20
CA TRP A 75 -8.45 -6.02 -5.97
C TRP A 75 -9.10 -4.85 -5.26
N PHE A 76 -8.44 -3.70 -5.21
CA PHE A 76 -8.94 -2.53 -4.50
C PHE A 76 -9.75 -1.61 -5.41
N GLY A 77 -9.59 -1.73 -6.73
CA GLY A 77 -10.25 -0.85 -7.70
C GLY A 77 -9.84 0.62 -7.53
N VAL A 78 -8.61 0.87 -7.09
CA VAL A 78 -7.99 2.21 -6.96
C VAL A 78 -6.71 2.28 -7.77
N LYS A 79 -6.36 3.48 -8.25
CA LYS A 79 -5.20 3.76 -9.09
C LYS A 79 -4.31 4.84 -8.47
N PRO A 80 -3.61 4.53 -7.37
CA PRO A 80 -2.58 5.43 -6.86
C PRO A 80 -1.41 5.52 -7.85
N ARG A 81 -0.73 6.65 -7.86
CA ARG A 81 0.58 6.74 -8.53
C ARG A 81 1.69 6.36 -7.57
N PHE A 82 2.75 5.77 -8.10
CA PHE A 82 3.93 5.42 -7.33
C PHE A 82 5.09 6.33 -7.65
N GLY A 83 5.76 6.80 -6.60
CA GLY A 83 7.01 7.53 -6.69
C GLY A 83 8.01 7.04 -5.67
N PHE A 84 9.25 7.46 -5.84
CA PHE A 84 10.38 7.04 -5.02
C PHE A 84 11.12 8.28 -4.52
N PHE A 85 11.56 8.23 -3.26
CA PHE A 85 12.33 9.31 -2.65
C PHE A 85 13.51 8.75 -1.84
N ASP A 86 14.50 9.59 -1.59
CA ASP A 86 15.60 9.25 -0.68
C ASP A 86 15.11 9.43 0.77
N ASP A 87 14.86 8.35 1.48
CA ASP A 87 14.42 8.29 2.87
C ASP A 87 15.59 8.34 3.88
N GLY A 88 16.83 8.53 3.39
CA GLY A 88 18.01 8.76 4.21
C GLY A 88 18.24 7.68 5.26
N LYS A 89 18.13 8.04 6.56
CA LYS A 89 18.34 7.11 7.70
C LYS A 89 17.04 6.62 8.34
N SER A 90 15.89 7.03 7.82
CA SER A 90 14.58 6.74 8.41
C SER A 90 13.69 6.08 7.35
N PRO A 91 13.91 4.78 7.07
CA PRO A 91 13.23 4.11 5.98
C PRO A 91 11.72 4.13 6.14
N ASN A 92 11.00 4.57 5.10
CA ASN A 92 9.55 4.68 5.18
C ASN A 92 8.84 4.65 3.82
N ALA A 93 7.53 4.44 3.85
CA ALA A 93 6.61 4.66 2.75
C ALA A 93 5.46 5.55 3.21
N PHE A 94 4.86 6.31 2.29
CA PHE A 94 3.72 7.15 2.61
C PHE A 94 2.68 7.13 1.50
N ALA A 95 1.41 7.22 1.87
CA ALA A 95 0.29 7.40 0.98
C ALA A 95 -0.42 8.73 1.22
N THR A 96 -0.93 9.36 0.17
CA THR A 96 -1.73 10.58 0.28
C THR A 96 -2.85 10.58 -0.76
N PRO A 97 -4.04 11.13 -0.46
CA PRO A 97 -5.08 11.32 -1.47
C PRO A 97 -4.70 12.37 -2.51
N PHE A 98 -3.64 13.16 -2.30
CA PHE A 98 -3.25 14.27 -3.17
C PHE A 98 -2.20 13.84 -4.22
N PRO A 99 -2.19 14.43 -5.42
CA PRO A 99 -1.17 14.11 -6.41
C PRO A 99 0.12 14.85 -6.04
N LEU A 100 1.18 14.12 -5.67
CA LEU A 100 2.48 14.76 -5.41
C LEU A 100 3.25 15.07 -6.70
N PHE A 101 2.98 14.33 -7.77
CA PHE A 101 3.60 14.51 -9.08
C PHE A 101 2.64 14.13 -10.20
N GLY A 102 2.76 14.89 -11.30
CA GLY A 102 1.89 14.84 -12.48
C GLY A 102 0.40 15.11 -12.17
N ASN A 103 -0.12 16.18 -12.73
CA ASN A 103 -1.50 16.59 -12.51
C ASN A 103 -2.44 15.79 -13.43
N ARG A 104 -2.96 14.65 -12.95
CA ARG A 104 -3.97 13.87 -13.67
C ARG A 104 -5.22 13.70 -12.81
N ALA A 105 -6.38 13.83 -13.45
CA ALA A 105 -7.68 13.78 -12.77
C ALA A 105 -8.13 12.36 -12.39
N ASP A 106 -7.49 11.32 -12.93
CA ASP A 106 -7.88 9.91 -12.85
C ASP A 106 -7.12 9.10 -11.78
N VAL A 107 -6.40 9.76 -10.88
CA VAL A 107 -5.57 9.09 -9.86
C VAL A 107 -6.21 9.18 -8.47
N ASP A 108 -6.26 8.04 -7.77
CA ASP A 108 -6.86 7.93 -6.42
C ASP A 108 -5.93 8.41 -5.30
N GLY A 109 -4.74 8.91 -5.65
CA GLY A 109 -3.75 9.41 -4.71
C GLY A 109 -2.33 9.23 -5.21
N THR A 110 -1.38 9.40 -4.32
CA THR A 110 0.03 9.10 -4.52
C THR A 110 0.54 8.27 -3.37
N VAL A 111 1.32 7.25 -3.68
CA VAL A 111 2.12 6.48 -2.74
C VAL A 111 3.59 6.72 -3.10
N VAL A 112 4.41 7.04 -2.09
CA VAL A 112 5.84 7.24 -2.24
C VAL A 112 6.60 6.24 -1.39
N PHE A 113 7.56 5.55 -2.00
CA PHE A 113 8.42 4.58 -1.32
C PHE A 113 9.81 5.13 -1.13
N GLY A 114 10.32 4.96 0.08
CA GLY A 114 11.72 5.23 0.40
C GLY A 114 12.63 4.22 -0.29
N ARG A 115 13.65 4.72 -1.00
CA ARG A 115 14.61 3.86 -1.72
C ARG A 115 15.36 2.94 -0.77
N ARG A 116 15.71 3.41 0.42
CA ARG A 116 16.39 2.60 1.44
C ARG A 116 15.47 1.56 2.04
N LEU A 117 14.20 1.86 2.27
CA LEU A 117 13.20 0.86 2.69
C LEU A 117 13.19 -0.31 1.70
N LEU A 118 13.07 -0.03 0.41
CA LEU A 118 13.02 -1.05 -0.63
C LEU A 118 14.33 -1.82 -0.75
N ALA A 119 15.47 -1.13 -0.70
CA ALA A 119 16.78 -1.76 -0.71
C ALA A 119 16.99 -2.68 0.49
N GLN A 120 16.50 -2.31 1.69
CA GLN A 120 16.52 -3.18 2.87
C GLN A 120 15.65 -4.42 2.68
N GLN A 121 14.47 -4.28 2.09
CA GLN A 121 13.62 -5.45 1.83
C GLN A 121 14.24 -6.40 0.81
N LEU A 122 14.97 -5.90 -0.21
CA LEU A 122 15.72 -6.74 -1.15
C LEU A 122 16.80 -7.59 -0.47
N GLN A 123 17.39 -7.10 0.62
CA GLN A 123 18.45 -7.83 1.35
C GLN A 123 17.91 -9.06 2.11
N ARG A 124 16.59 -9.26 2.15
CA ARG A 124 15.94 -10.42 2.80
C ARG A 124 16.03 -11.72 1.98
N GLY A 125 16.72 -11.71 0.84
CA GLY A 125 16.89 -12.88 -0.02
C GLY A 125 15.55 -13.43 -0.49
N ASN A 126 15.26 -14.69 -0.18
CA ASN A 126 14.03 -15.37 -0.63
C ASN A 126 12.74 -14.71 -0.09
N ALA A 127 12.80 -13.98 1.02
CA ALA A 127 11.65 -13.28 1.59
C ALA A 127 11.42 -11.88 0.98
N ALA A 128 12.32 -11.38 0.13
CA ALA A 128 12.26 -10.02 -0.40
C ALA A 128 10.95 -9.73 -1.16
N PHE A 129 10.52 -10.66 -2.02
CA PHE A 129 9.29 -10.48 -2.79
C PHE A 129 8.07 -10.36 -1.87
N ALA A 130 7.96 -11.22 -0.85
CA ALA A 130 6.84 -11.20 0.08
C ALA A 130 6.80 -9.91 0.91
N ALA A 131 7.97 -9.45 1.39
CA ALA A 131 8.09 -8.20 2.12
C ALA A 131 7.65 -6.99 1.28
N ILE A 132 8.12 -6.89 0.04
CA ILE A 132 7.73 -5.80 -0.86
C ILE A 132 6.25 -5.90 -1.22
N MET A 133 5.75 -7.09 -1.52
CA MET A 133 4.35 -7.30 -1.89
C MET A 133 3.39 -6.89 -0.77
N VAL A 134 3.67 -7.24 0.49
CA VAL A 134 2.80 -6.84 1.60
C VAL A 134 2.85 -5.34 1.89
N ILE A 135 4.01 -4.69 1.72
CA ILE A 135 4.13 -3.23 1.82
C ILE A 135 3.29 -2.56 0.74
N VAL A 136 3.43 -2.99 -0.53
CA VAL A 136 2.62 -2.43 -1.62
C VAL A 136 1.14 -2.64 -1.37
N ALA A 137 0.73 -3.82 -0.92
CA ALA A 137 -0.67 -4.11 -0.59
C ALA A 137 -1.22 -3.21 0.54
N HIS A 138 -0.40 -2.93 1.56
CA HIS A 138 -0.72 -1.99 2.64
C HIS A 138 -0.93 -0.57 2.09
N GLU A 139 -0.05 -0.08 1.21
CA GLU A 139 -0.21 1.25 0.62
C GLU A 139 -1.44 1.35 -0.31
N TYR A 140 -1.79 0.27 -1.02
CA TYR A 140 -3.05 0.22 -1.76
C TYR A 140 -4.27 0.29 -0.84
N ALA A 141 -4.19 -0.32 0.35
CA ALA A 141 -5.26 -0.24 1.34
C ALA A 141 -5.46 1.21 1.82
N HIS A 142 -4.39 1.99 2.01
CA HIS A 142 -4.52 3.42 2.28
C HIS A 142 -5.17 4.19 1.12
N ALA A 143 -4.77 3.93 -0.12
CA ALA A 143 -5.44 4.53 -1.29
C ALA A 143 -6.95 4.20 -1.31
N TYR A 144 -7.32 2.98 -0.94
CA TYR A 144 -8.72 2.59 -0.79
C TYR A 144 -9.41 3.33 0.36
N GLN A 145 -8.80 3.42 1.53
CA GLN A 145 -9.30 4.18 2.68
C GLN A 145 -9.56 5.65 2.34
N PHE A 146 -8.66 6.29 1.59
CA PHE A 146 -8.83 7.65 1.11
C PHE A 146 -10.06 7.79 0.22
N ARG A 147 -10.26 6.85 -0.71
CA ARG A 147 -11.47 6.81 -1.55
C ARG A 147 -12.74 6.66 -0.71
N GLN A 148 -12.69 5.89 0.38
CA GLN A 148 -13.79 5.75 1.34
C GLN A 148 -13.91 6.93 2.32
N ARG A 149 -13.01 7.92 2.27
CA ARG A 149 -12.93 9.04 3.22
C ARG A 149 -12.82 8.55 4.68
N ARG A 150 -12.11 7.43 4.87
CA ARG A 150 -11.90 6.80 6.17
C ARG A 150 -10.90 7.62 6.98
N GLY A 151 -11.39 8.25 8.05
CA GLY A 151 -10.56 8.86 9.11
C GLY A 151 -10.68 8.07 10.41
N GLY A 152 -9.70 8.20 11.30
CA GLY A 152 -9.61 7.46 12.56
C GLY A 152 -8.32 7.79 13.29
N LYS A 153 -8.06 7.12 14.42
CA LYS A 153 -6.74 7.22 15.05
C LYS A 153 -5.70 6.46 14.22
N CYS A 154 -4.43 6.90 14.26
CA CYS A 154 -3.33 6.28 13.51
C CYS A 154 -3.31 4.73 13.64
N PRO A 155 -3.34 4.11 14.84
CA PRO A 155 -3.35 2.65 14.95
C PRO A 155 -4.56 1.99 14.28
N GLU A 156 -5.76 2.59 14.37
CA GLU A 156 -6.97 2.02 13.78
C GLU A 156 -6.85 1.97 12.25
N ILE A 157 -6.32 3.05 11.65
CA ILE A 157 -6.14 3.20 10.21
C ILE A 157 -5.06 2.25 9.68
N GLU A 158 -3.93 2.17 10.38
CA GLU A 158 -2.79 1.31 10.03
C GLU A 158 -3.15 -0.17 10.14
N LEU A 159 -3.80 -0.59 11.23
CA LEU A 159 -4.23 -1.98 11.41
C LEU A 159 -5.33 -2.36 10.41
N GLU A 160 -6.20 -1.42 10.06
CA GLU A 160 -7.20 -1.65 9.03
C GLU A 160 -6.54 -1.83 7.64
N ALA A 161 -5.48 -1.07 7.36
CA ALA A 161 -4.68 -1.23 6.15
C ALA A 161 -3.92 -2.58 6.14
N ASP A 162 -3.36 -3.02 7.27
CA ASP A 162 -2.75 -4.35 7.43
C ASP A 162 -3.77 -5.47 7.17
N PHE A 163 -4.99 -5.34 7.69
CA PHE A 163 -6.07 -6.30 7.41
C PHE A 163 -6.39 -6.35 5.91
N LEU A 164 -6.59 -5.20 5.28
CA LEU A 164 -6.91 -5.14 3.86
C LEU A 164 -5.76 -5.66 2.99
N ALA A 165 -4.50 -5.41 3.36
CA ALA A 165 -3.33 -5.99 2.72
C ALA A 165 -3.41 -7.52 2.77
N GLY A 166 -3.66 -8.10 3.94
CA GLY A 166 -3.81 -9.54 4.13
C GLY A 166 -4.93 -10.13 3.27
N TRP A 167 -6.08 -9.46 3.21
CA TRP A 167 -7.21 -9.85 2.36
C TRP A 167 -6.78 -9.92 0.88
N SER A 168 -6.09 -8.89 0.38
CA SER A 168 -5.65 -8.86 -1.01
C SER A 168 -4.60 -9.93 -1.33
N LEU A 169 -3.72 -10.26 -0.38
CA LEU A 169 -2.75 -11.35 -0.52
C LEU A 169 -3.44 -12.71 -0.69
N ALA A 170 -4.51 -12.96 0.07
CA ALA A 170 -5.29 -14.19 -0.09
C ALA A 170 -6.02 -14.24 -1.45
N CYS A 171 -6.54 -13.10 -1.91
CA CYS A 171 -7.14 -13.01 -3.23
C CYS A 171 -6.12 -13.30 -4.35
N GLU A 172 -4.89 -12.78 -4.24
CA GLU A 172 -3.78 -13.09 -5.15
C GLU A 172 -3.37 -14.57 -5.12
N ALA A 173 -3.20 -15.15 -3.93
CA ALA A 173 -2.93 -16.59 -3.78
C ALA A 173 -4.05 -17.45 -4.40
N GLY A 174 -5.28 -16.97 -4.29
CA GLY A 174 -6.50 -17.59 -4.79
C GLY A 174 -6.73 -17.45 -6.29
N LYS A 175 -6.03 -16.55 -7.03
CA LYS A 175 -6.26 -16.35 -8.48
C LYS A 175 -6.16 -17.69 -9.23
N ARG A 176 -7.32 -18.18 -9.70
CA ARG A 176 -7.50 -19.45 -10.42
C ARG A 176 -7.14 -19.37 -11.91
N GLN A 177 -6.77 -18.20 -12.43
CA GLN A 177 -6.55 -17.94 -13.86
C GLN A 177 -5.07 -17.88 -14.27
N GLY A 178 -4.24 -18.80 -13.75
CA GLY A 178 -2.93 -19.13 -14.34
C GLY A 178 -1.76 -18.17 -14.07
N ARG A 179 -1.96 -17.04 -13.40
CA ARG A 179 -0.88 -16.16 -12.90
C ARG A 179 -0.97 -16.06 -11.38
N ARG A 180 -0.62 -17.14 -10.68
CA ARG A 180 -0.50 -17.11 -9.22
C ARG A 180 0.80 -16.43 -8.84
N LEU A 181 0.72 -15.31 -8.12
CA LEU A 181 1.85 -14.84 -7.34
C LEU A 181 2.05 -15.80 -6.17
N SER A 182 3.29 -16.24 -5.96
CA SER A 182 3.62 -17.06 -4.80
C SER A 182 3.57 -16.17 -3.57
N VAL A 183 2.53 -16.33 -2.75
CA VAL A 183 2.38 -15.60 -1.50
C VAL A 183 3.04 -16.39 -0.37
N ASP A 184 4.15 -15.86 0.14
CA ASP A 184 4.72 -16.32 1.41
C ASP A 184 4.10 -15.48 2.55
N LEU A 185 2.99 -15.99 3.09
CA LEU A 185 2.25 -15.34 4.17
C LEU A 185 3.09 -15.22 5.45
N ALA A 186 3.96 -16.18 5.74
CA ALA A 186 4.79 -16.15 6.94
C ALA A 186 5.80 -15.00 6.87
N SER A 187 6.49 -14.85 5.73
CA SER A 187 7.39 -13.72 5.51
C SER A 187 6.64 -12.38 5.50
N SER A 188 5.45 -12.34 4.89
CA SER A 188 4.60 -11.13 4.89
C SER A 188 4.18 -10.71 6.31
N ALA A 189 3.78 -11.68 7.13
CA ALA A 189 3.39 -11.46 8.52
C ALA A 189 4.60 -11.05 9.39
N ALA A 190 5.79 -11.61 9.13
CA ALA A 190 7.02 -11.19 9.79
C ALA A 190 7.39 -9.73 9.44
N THR A 191 7.24 -9.32 8.18
CA THR A 191 7.44 -7.93 7.78
C THR A 191 6.51 -6.97 8.53
N MET A 192 5.21 -7.27 8.63
CA MET A 192 4.27 -6.41 9.37
C MET A 192 4.54 -6.40 10.88
N PHE A 193 4.97 -7.52 11.46
CA PHE A 193 5.41 -7.59 12.85
C PHE A 193 6.59 -6.65 13.10
N GLU A 194 7.59 -6.64 12.21
CA GLU A 194 8.79 -5.79 12.32
C GLU A 194 8.48 -4.28 12.21
N PHE A 195 7.40 -3.88 11.52
CA PHE A 195 6.94 -2.50 11.46
C PHE A 195 6.03 -2.06 12.61
N GLY A 196 5.75 -2.96 13.57
CA GLY A 196 5.10 -2.57 14.81
C GLY A 196 6.06 -1.89 15.79
N SER A 197 5.53 -1.15 16.76
CA SER A 197 6.32 -0.60 17.86
C SER A 197 5.57 -0.73 19.20
N TYR A 198 6.18 -0.40 20.32
CA TYR A 198 5.47 -0.25 21.61
C TYR A 198 5.46 1.20 22.09
N ASP A 199 5.77 2.15 21.19
CA ASP A 199 5.86 3.56 21.52
C ASP A 199 4.48 4.23 21.41
N PHE A 200 3.61 3.90 22.38
CA PHE A 200 2.22 4.39 22.42
C PHE A 200 2.08 5.91 22.50
N ASN A 201 3.16 6.62 22.87
CA ASN A 201 3.19 8.08 22.95
C ASN A 201 3.65 8.74 21.65
N ASN A 202 4.10 7.95 20.67
CA ASN A 202 4.45 8.45 19.35
C ASN A 202 3.15 8.79 18.57
N PRO A 203 2.99 10.02 18.07
CA PRO A 203 1.84 10.37 17.22
C PRO A 203 1.73 9.51 15.95
N SER A 204 2.85 8.92 15.51
CA SER A 204 2.93 7.92 14.45
C SER A 204 2.99 6.50 15.03
N PHE A 205 2.22 6.18 16.06
CA PHE A 205 2.12 4.80 16.57
C PHE A 205 1.24 3.98 15.61
N HIS A 206 1.82 2.97 14.94
CA HIS A 206 1.13 2.16 13.93
C HIS A 206 0.42 0.92 14.51
N GLY A 207 0.56 0.68 15.83
CA GLY A 207 0.16 -0.56 16.48
C GLY A 207 1.35 -1.39 16.94
N THR A 208 1.09 -2.35 17.83
CA THR A 208 2.12 -3.28 18.30
C THR A 208 2.49 -4.30 17.22
N PRO A 209 3.70 -4.90 17.29
CA PRO A 209 4.10 -5.98 16.39
C PRO A 209 3.03 -7.08 16.27
N GLU A 210 2.42 -7.48 17.39
CA GLU A 210 1.35 -8.48 17.41
C GLU A 210 0.09 -7.98 16.71
N GLN A 211 -0.34 -6.74 17.00
CA GLN A 211 -1.53 -6.17 16.38
C GLN A 211 -1.39 -6.13 14.86
N ARG A 212 -0.25 -5.65 14.35
CA ARG A 212 0.03 -5.56 12.91
C ARG A 212 0.01 -6.92 12.23
N ARG A 213 0.73 -7.89 12.81
CA ARG A 213 0.73 -9.29 12.35
C ARG A 213 -0.67 -9.89 12.36
N ASP A 214 -1.40 -9.73 13.46
CA ASP A 214 -2.69 -10.39 13.65
C ASP A 214 -3.78 -9.77 12.77
N ALA A 215 -3.74 -8.46 12.53
CA ALA A 215 -4.59 -7.78 11.57
C ALA A 215 -4.36 -8.34 10.15
N LEU A 216 -3.12 -8.44 9.70
CA LEU A 216 -2.77 -9.07 8.41
C LEU A 216 -3.31 -10.50 8.31
N LEU A 217 -3.09 -11.33 9.33
CA LEU A 217 -3.53 -12.72 9.33
C LEU A 217 -5.07 -12.86 9.39
N ALA A 218 -5.76 -11.94 10.06
CA ALA A 218 -7.22 -11.88 10.06
C ALA A 218 -7.76 -11.51 8.67
N GLY A 219 -7.13 -10.52 8.03
CA GLY A 219 -7.40 -10.13 6.65
C GLY A 219 -7.22 -11.26 5.66
N TYR A 220 -6.09 -11.97 5.73
CA TYR A 220 -5.82 -13.11 4.87
C TYR A 220 -6.90 -14.19 4.98
N ARG A 221 -7.30 -14.54 6.21
CA ARG A 221 -8.40 -15.50 6.45
C ARG A 221 -9.73 -15.03 5.86
N ALA A 222 -10.02 -13.72 5.93
CA ALA A 222 -11.21 -13.16 5.29
C ALA A 222 -11.16 -13.31 3.76
N GLY A 223 -10.03 -12.98 3.13
CA GLY A 223 -9.87 -13.13 1.68
C GLY A 223 -9.92 -14.58 1.22
N ASP A 224 -9.30 -15.51 1.97
CA ASP A 224 -9.30 -16.95 1.69
C ASP A 224 -10.72 -17.55 1.77
N SER A 225 -11.57 -16.99 2.63
CA SER A 225 -13.00 -17.35 2.69
C SER A 225 -13.83 -16.84 1.51
N GLY A 226 -13.25 -16.03 0.61
CA GLY A 226 -13.93 -15.42 -0.53
C GLY A 226 -14.71 -14.15 -0.17
N MET A 227 -14.38 -13.48 0.94
CA MET A 227 -15.03 -12.24 1.35
C MET A 227 -14.84 -11.14 0.30
N SER A 228 -15.89 -10.37 0.00
CA SER A 228 -15.80 -9.24 -0.92
C SER A 228 -14.98 -8.08 -0.30
N LEU A 229 -14.38 -7.20 -1.13
CA LEU A 229 -13.67 -6.02 -0.64
C LEU A 229 -14.54 -5.17 0.30
N ALA A 230 -15.82 -4.96 -0.05
CA ALA A 230 -16.74 -4.15 0.72
C ALA A 230 -17.11 -4.79 2.09
N ASP A 231 -17.15 -6.12 2.16
CA ASP A 231 -17.32 -6.84 3.44
C ASP A 231 -16.02 -6.86 4.25
N ALA A 232 -14.88 -7.01 3.59
CA ALA A 232 -13.55 -6.98 4.21
C ALA A 232 -13.30 -5.63 4.87
N TYR A 233 -13.56 -4.52 4.16
CA TYR A 233 -13.47 -3.16 4.70
C TYR A 233 -14.39 -2.91 5.90
N ARG A 234 -15.65 -3.38 5.85
CA ARG A 234 -16.56 -3.26 7.01
C ARG A 234 -16.12 -4.12 8.19
N THR A 235 -15.46 -5.24 7.90
CA THR A 235 -14.97 -6.17 8.93
C THR A 235 -13.70 -5.63 9.58
N SER A 236 -12.76 -5.12 8.78
CA SER A 236 -11.52 -4.52 9.28
C SER A 236 -11.79 -3.43 10.30
N ILE A 237 -12.70 -2.49 9.99
CA ILE A 237 -13.11 -1.41 10.90
C ILE A 237 -13.59 -1.94 12.26
N ARG A 238 -14.31 -3.06 12.30
CA ARG A 238 -14.81 -3.63 13.57
C ARG A 238 -13.75 -4.41 14.33
N SER A 239 -12.76 -4.95 13.63
CA SER A 239 -11.68 -5.73 14.24
C SER A 239 -10.51 -4.88 14.72
N THR A 240 -10.42 -3.62 14.28
CA THR A 240 -9.29 -2.72 14.59
C THR A 240 -9.69 -1.47 15.39
N ALA A 241 -10.97 -1.35 15.76
CA ALA A 241 -11.50 -0.30 16.62
C ALA A 241 -11.33 -0.58 18.12
#